data_AF-A0A3A8FK09-F1
#
_entry.id   AF-A0A3A8FK09-F1
#
_cell.length_a   1.000
_cell.length_b   1.000
_cell.length_c   1.000
_cell.angle_alpha   90.00
_cell.angle_beta   90.00
_cell.angle_gamma   90.00
#
_symmetry.space_group_name_H-M   'P 1'
#
loop_
_entity.id
_entity.type
_entity.pdbx_description
1 polymer ?
#
loop_
_entity_poly.entity_id
_entity_poly.type
_entity_poly.pdbx_seq_one_letter_code
_entity_poly.pdbx_strand_id
1 'polypeptide(L)'
;MIQEQIFMSTLNDHEIIQIFRNHARPLSNKLTEMLNEHYTHQTERRGCGYTQATRVLAEYINIPRDAQELNDLKLFDQFDTKSLKQLLEQQSMHPIHITDWHNLDQNPEIITFLAKHCHETFAEQLEQAVYFQKKLRHIAQHAQLEESQVLSQLIADVILPHTCHDTSLTQLHTLQEKPKVGSCPMAENFFLKIAHGKILRQGRINIFVDDNSKPILLEKINMGDDHSCISLQPLLMNGVRLPAGALFSVDYDAEMPEQYPSCSDFKGHIIPYRAARGFWFLRLTTLAISPENRARAFSTHYAQQIENGLYSPGTTQLQQLVDLAQRQVRA
;
A
#
# COMPACT_ATOMS: atom_id res chain seq x y z
N MET A 1 -4.25 34.21 19.86
CA MET A 1 -5.00 34.09 18.58
C MET A 1 -4.32 33.20 17.53
N ILE A 2 -3.20 33.56 16.88
CA ILE A 2 -2.59 32.67 15.85
C ILE A 2 -2.02 31.38 16.46
N GLN A 3 -1.29 31.47 17.57
CA GLN A 3 -0.79 30.29 18.29
C GLN A 3 -1.91 29.41 18.88
N GLU A 4 -3.02 30.02 19.34
CA GLU A 4 -4.19 29.26 19.82
C GLU A 4 -4.97 28.60 18.68
N GLN A 5 -5.05 29.22 17.50
CA GLN A 5 -5.65 28.60 16.31
C GLN A 5 -4.79 27.45 15.77
N ILE A 6 -3.46 27.59 15.78
CA ILE A 6 -2.53 26.50 15.43
C ILE A 6 -2.64 25.36 16.46
N PHE A 7 -2.72 25.68 17.75
CA PHE A 7 -2.83 24.67 18.81
C PHE A 7 -4.19 23.96 18.81
N MET A 8 -5.29 24.66 18.53
CA MET A 8 -6.62 24.04 18.36
C MET A 8 -6.74 23.23 17.06
N SER A 9 -6.07 23.62 15.96
CA SER A 9 -6.08 22.81 14.74
C SER A 9 -5.33 21.49 14.92
N THR A 10 -4.25 21.48 15.73
CA THR A 10 -3.45 20.27 15.99
C THR A 10 -4.14 19.21 16.85
N LEU A 11 -5.19 19.57 17.61
CA LEU A 11 -5.95 18.64 18.44
C LEU A 11 -6.97 17.82 17.64
N ASN A 12 -7.34 18.28 16.44
CA ASN A 12 -8.29 17.61 15.54
C ASN A 12 -7.60 16.88 14.39
N ASP A 13 -6.27 16.82 14.37
CA ASP A 13 -5.54 16.12 13.32
C ASP A 13 -5.83 14.62 13.34
N HIS A 14 -5.89 14.00 12.16
CA HIS A 14 -5.96 12.57 12.00
C HIS A 14 -4.82 11.87 12.77
N GLU A 15 -5.08 10.73 13.39
CA GLU A 15 -4.13 10.01 14.25
C GLU A 15 -2.76 9.80 13.57
N ILE A 16 -2.75 9.34 12.32
CA ILE A 16 -1.53 9.20 11.49
C ILE A 16 -0.70 10.49 11.46
N ILE A 17 -1.30 11.66 11.27
CA ILE A 17 -0.58 12.95 11.23
C ILE A 17 0.08 13.21 12.59
N GLN A 18 -0.65 12.97 13.68
CA GLN A 18 -0.12 13.14 15.03
C GLN A 18 1.06 12.19 15.28
N ILE A 19 0.93 10.92 14.88
CA ILE A 19 1.98 9.90 15.03
C ILE A 19 3.27 10.33 14.32
N PHE A 20 3.18 10.68 13.04
CA PHE A 20 4.36 11.03 12.25
C PHE A 20 5.02 12.33 12.75
N ARG A 21 4.22 13.32 13.16
CA ARG A 21 4.72 14.55 13.78
C ARG A 21 5.47 14.29 15.09
N ASN A 22 4.95 13.40 15.94
CA ASN A 22 5.46 13.20 17.29
C ASN A 22 6.60 12.18 17.36
N HIS A 23 6.63 11.20 16.46
CA HIS A 23 7.53 10.05 16.56
C HIS A 23 8.53 9.92 15.42
N ALA A 24 8.33 10.59 14.28
CA ALA A 24 9.26 10.56 13.15
C ALA A 24 9.46 11.95 12.56
N ARG A 25 8.95 12.20 11.35
CA ARG A 25 8.88 13.53 10.73
C ARG A 25 7.47 13.82 10.24
N PRO A 26 7.02 15.09 10.25
CA PRO A 26 5.71 15.46 9.70
C PRO A 26 5.54 14.99 8.25
N LEU A 27 4.33 14.54 7.93
CA LEU A 27 3.95 14.20 6.56
C LEU A 27 3.79 15.46 5.71
N SER A 28 3.96 15.32 4.39
CA SER A 28 3.75 16.40 3.43
C SER A 28 2.37 17.04 3.55
N ASN A 29 2.26 18.31 3.16
CA ASN A 29 0.97 19.03 3.15
C ASN A 29 -0.12 18.27 2.36
N LYS A 30 0.26 17.66 1.23
CA LYS A 30 -0.66 16.86 0.40
C LYS A 30 -1.29 15.70 1.19
N LEU A 31 -0.49 14.93 1.93
CA LEU A 31 -1.00 13.83 2.75
C LEU A 31 -1.76 14.33 3.98
N THR A 32 -1.28 15.41 4.59
CA THR A 32 -1.93 16.05 5.75
C THR A 32 -3.34 16.53 5.40
N GLU A 33 -3.52 17.24 4.29
CA GLU A 33 -4.83 17.71 3.81
C GLU A 33 -5.78 16.55 3.49
N MET A 34 -5.26 15.50 2.86
CA MET A 34 -6.04 14.29 2.55
C MET A 34 -6.51 13.59 3.82
N LEU A 35 -5.60 13.31 4.76
CA LEU A 35 -5.90 12.55 5.97
C LEU A 35 -6.81 13.30 6.94
N ASN A 36 -6.69 14.63 7.02
CA ASN A 36 -7.63 15.48 7.76
C ASN A 36 -8.97 15.67 7.04
N GLU A 37 -9.17 15.03 5.89
CA GLU A 37 -10.39 15.08 5.08
C GLU A 37 -10.89 16.50 4.82
N HIS A 38 -9.99 17.41 4.42
CA HIS A 38 -10.41 18.72 3.93
C HIS A 38 -11.54 18.56 2.91
N TYR A 39 -12.55 19.43 2.90
CA TYR A 39 -13.83 19.21 2.18
C TYR A 39 -13.67 18.82 0.69
N THR A 40 -12.57 19.26 0.05
CA THR A 40 -12.19 18.88 -1.33
C THR A 40 -11.90 17.38 -1.52
N HIS A 41 -11.73 16.64 -0.43
CA HIS A 41 -11.46 15.22 -0.37
C HIS A 41 -12.69 14.38 0.00
N GLN A 42 -13.87 14.99 0.10
CA GLN A 42 -15.14 14.31 0.38
C GLN A 42 -16.02 14.35 -0.88
N THR A 43 -15.69 13.53 -1.88
CA THR A 43 -16.42 13.56 -3.17
C THR A 43 -16.76 12.16 -3.65
N GLU A 44 -17.91 11.98 -4.33
CA GLU A 44 -18.30 10.68 -4.90
C GLU A 44 -17.24 10.07 -5.81
N ARG A 45 -16.60 10.91 -6.63
CA ARG A 45 -15.60 10.44 -7.59
C ARG A 45 -14.25 10.11 -6.95
N ARG A 46 -13.82 10.89 -5.94
CA ARG A 46 -12.50 10.71 -5.30
C ARG A 46 -12.57 9.86 -4.03
N GLY A 47 -13.75 9.54 -3.52
CA GLY A 47 -13.94 8.87 -2.24
C GLY A 47 -13.66 9.82 -1.09
N CYS A 48 -12.97 9.31 -0.08
CA CYS A 48 -12.60 10.01 1.16
C CYS A 48 -11.11 10.36 1.22
N GLY A 49 -10.66 10.91 2.35
CA GLY A 49 -9.26 11.23 2.62
C GLY A 49 -8.34 10.02 2.59
N TYR A 50 -8.73 8.95 3.30
CA TYR A 50 -7.98 7.68 3.35
C TYR A 50 -7.85 7.02 1.96
N THR A 51 -8.93 7.04 1.17
CA THR A 51 -8.92 6.55 -0.21
C THR A 51 -7.95 7.35 -1.09
N GLN A 52 -7.89 8.66 -0.91
CA GLN A 52 -6.99 9.51 -1.68
C GLN A 52 -5.54 9.35 -1.24
N ALA A 53 -5.27 9.25 0.06
CA ALA A 53 -3.93 9.00 0.57
C ALA A 53 -3.37 7.68 0.01
N THR A 54 -4.15 6.60 0.01
CA THR A 54 -3.70 5.31 -0.57
C THR A 54 -3.49 5.37 -2.09
N ARG A 55 -4.28 6.18 -2.82
CA ARG A 55 -4.03 6.45 -4.25
C ARG A 55 -2.77 7.27 -4.49
N VAL A 56 -2.44 8.21 -3.62
CA VAL A 56 -1.17 8.95 -3.69
C VAL A 56 -0.01 8.02 -3.41
N LEU A 57 -0.11 7.14 -2.40
CA LEU A 57 0.93 6.15 -2.14
C LEU A 57 1.15 5.20 -3.32
N ALA A 58 0.13 4.94 -4.14
CA ALA A 58 0.30 4.18 -5.36
C ALA A 58 1.30 4.81 -6.35
N GLU A 59 1.50 6.13 -6.32
CA GLU A 59 2.53 6.81 -7.13
C GLU A 59 3.95 6.42 -6.70
N TYR A 60 4.14 5.96 -5.46
CA TYR A 60 5.43 5.54 -4.92
C TYR A 60 5.58 4.02 -4.93
N ILE A 61 4.53 3.29 -4.53
CA ILE A 61 4.51 1.82 -4.44
C ILE A 61 4.77 1.15 -5.79
N ASN A 62 4.22 1.70 -6.87
CA ASN A 62 4.40 1.11 -8.20
C ASN A 62 5.78 1.36 -8.81
N ILE A 63 6.62 2.19 -8.19
CA ILE A 63 7.97 2.49 -8.68
C ILE A 63 8.98 1.58 -7.94
N PRO A 64 9.83 0.82 -8.65
CA PRO A 64 10.97 0.12 -8.03
C PRO A 64 11.88 1.09 -7.27
N ARG A 65 12.39 0.67 -6.11
CA ARG A 65 13.31 1.51 -5.33
C ARG A 65 14.62 1.69 -6.09
N ASP A 66 15.08 2.94 -6.14
CA ASP A 66 16.36 3.32 -6.73
C ASP A 66 17.21 3.96 -5.64
N ALA A 67 18.42 3.43 -5.45
CA ALA A 67 19.38 3.87 -4.45
C ALA A 67 19.94 5.29 -4.69
N GLN A 68 19.71 5.89 -5.86
CA GLN A 68 20.15 7.26 -6.19
C GLN A 68 19.00 8.27 -6.14
N GLU A 69 17.76 7.80 -6.22
CA GLU A 69 16.58 8.66 -6.20
C GLU A 69 16.10 8.93 -4.78
N LEU A 70 15.81 10.19 -4.49
CA LEU A 70 15.31 10.64 -3.18
C LEU A 70 13.83 11.02 -3.22
N ASN A 71 13.11 10.65 -4.29
CA ASN A 71 11.70 11.05 -4.49
C ASN A 71 10.77 10.50 -3.40
N ASP A 72 11.08 9.33 -2.84
CA ASP A 72 10.30 8.71 -1.77
C ASP A 72 10.23 9.59 -0.50
N LEU A 73 11.26 10.43 -0.28
CA LEU A 73 11.30 11.38 0.84
C LEU A 73 10.32 12.55 0.69
N LYS A 74 9.71 12.75 -0.49
CA LYS A 74 8.64 13.74 -0.71
C LYS A 74 7.35 13.42 0.04
N LEU A 75 7.24 12.22 0.63
CA LEU A 75 6.17 11.88 1.57
C LEU A 75 6.19 12.74 2.84
N PHE A 76 7.34 13.33 3.19
CA PHE A 76 7.52 14.15 4.40
C PHE A 76 7.59 15.63 4.07
N ASP A 77 7.17 16.46 5.02
CA ASP A 77 7.24 17.91 4.89
C ASP A 77 8.69 18.40 4.98
N GLN A 78 9.10 19.20 4.01
CA GLN A 78 10.41 19.86 3.93
C GLN A 78 11.60 18.96 4.26
N PHE A 79 11.58 17.70 3.80
CA PHE A 79 12.68 16.77 4.07
C PHE A 79 14.00 17.28 3.48
N ASP A 80 15.06 17.34 4.30
CA ASP A 80 16.38 17.79 3.86
C ASP A 80 17.10 16.73 3.03
N THR A 81 16.73 16.67 1.75
CA THR A 81 17.36 15.80 0.75
C THR A 81 18.78 16.23 0.40
N LYS A 82 19.16 17.49 0.66
CA LYS A 82 20.51 17.99 0.34
C LYS A 82 21.55 17.38 1.25
N SER A 83 21.28 17.32 2.55
CA SER A 83 22.19 16.69 3.52
C SER A 83 22.38 15.20 3.22
N LEU A 84 21.31 14.47 2.90
CA LEU A 84 21.42 13.06 2.53
C LEU A 84 22.23 12.87 1.23
N LYS A 85 21.98 13.72 0.21
CA LYS A 85 22.75 13.66 -1.04
C LYS A 85 24.23 13.93 -0.81
N GLN A 86 24.56 14.94 -0.01
CA GLN A 86 25.95 15.25 0.37
C GLN A 86 26.61 14.07 1.11
N LEU A 87 25.88 13.43 2.03
CA LEU A 87 26.36 12.23 2.71
C LEU A 87 26.69 11.11 1.72
N LEU A 88 25.81 10.85 0.74
CA LEU A 88 26.04 9.83 -0.28
C LEU A 88 27.23 10.16 -1.20
N GLU A 89 27.47 11.44 -1.49
CA GLU A 89 28.62 11.90 -2.28
C GLU A 89 29.94 11.86 -1.50
N GLN A 90 29.91 12.15 -0.18
CA GLN A 90 31.09 12.21 0.67
C GLN A 90 31.57 10.83 1.16
N GLN A 91 30.75 9.79 1.04
CA GLN A 91 31.07 8.45 1.56
C GLN A 91 32.45 7.93 1.11
N SER A 92 32.92 8.29 -0.09
CA SER A 92 34.19 7.80 -0.64
C SER A 92 35.42 8.26 0.14
N MET A 93 35.26 9.28 1.00
CA MET A 93 36.31 9.78 1.89
C MET A 93 36.37 9.03 3.23
N HIS A 94 35.42 8.12 3.48
CA HIS A 94 35.28 7.38 4.72
C HIS A 94 35.43 5.86 4.46
N PRO A 95 35.85 5.08 5.46
CA PRO A 95 35.97 3.63 5.34
C PRO A 95 34.61 2.93 5.46
N ILE A 96 33.59 3.44 4.76
CA ILE A 96 32.26 2.83 4.67
C ILE A 96 31.72 2.82 3.25
N HIS A 97 30.90 1.83 2.94
CA HIS A 97 30.21 1.75 1.67
C HIS A 97 28.69 1.82 1.82
N ILE A 98 28.10 2.90 1.30
CA ILE A 98 26.66 3.13 1.24
C ILE A 98 26.22 3.02 -0.23
N THR A 99 25.83 1.81 -0.63
CA THR A 99 25.27 1.56 -1.97
C THR A 99 23.81 1.96 -2.09
N ASP A 100 23.09 1.99 -0.98
CA ASP A 100 21.66 2.26 -0.90
C ASP A 100 21.38 3.06 0.38
N TRP A 101 20.64 4.15 0.24
CA TRP A 101 20.23 4.99 1.37
C TRP A 101 19.03 4.42 2.13
N HIS A 102 18.36 3.41 1.58
CA HIS A 102 17.30 2.69 2.29
C HIS A 102 17.92 1.70 3.30
N ASN A 103 17.24 1.48 4.43
CA ASN A 103 17.63 0.53 5.48
C ASN A 103 19.03 0.73 6.10
N LEU A 104 19.57 1.96 6.14
CA LEU A 104 20.86 2.29 6.75
C LEU A 104 20.98 1.81 8.20
N ASP A 105 19.89 1.85 8.96
CA ASP A 105 19.90 1.47 10.36
C ASP A 105 19.98 -0.04 10.62
N GLN A 106 19.84 -0.86 9.58
CA GLN A 106 20.06 -2.29 9.62
C GLN A 106 21.43 -2.70 9.05
N ASN A 107 22.18 -1.78 8.43
CA ASN A 107 23.47 -2.09 7.84
C ASN A 107 24.54 -2.28 8.94
N PRO A 108 25.13 -3.49 9.11
CA PRO A 108 26.11 -3.74 10.16
C PRO A 108 27.39 -2.92 10.03
N GLU A 109 27.80 -2.56 8.81
CA GLU A 109 28.97 -1.73 8.54
C GLU A 109 28.75 -0.31 9.07
N ILE A 110 27.58 0.26 8.79
CA ILE A 110 27.16 1.58 9.28
C ILE A 110 27.08 1.59 10.81
N ILE A 111 26.47 0.58 11.42
CA ILE A 111 26.38 0.47 12.88
C ILE A 111 27.79 0.42 13.50
N THR A 112 28.70 -0.37 12.92
CA THR A 112 30.08 -0.50 13.40
C THR A 112 30.87 0.80 13.23
N PHE A 113 30.65 1.52 12.13
CA PHE A 113 31.27 2.81 11.88
C PHE A 113 30.82 3.87 12.88
N LEU A 114 29.51 4.03 13.08
CA LEU A 114 28.96 5.01 14.02
C LEU A 114 29.41 4.76 15.47
N ALA A 115 29.64 3.51 15.85
CA ALA A 115 30.18 3.18 17.17
C ALA A 115 31.64 3.64 17.40
N LYS A 116 32.41 3.86 16.33
CA LYS A 116 33.84 4.22 16.39
C LYS A 116 34.11 5.70 16.08
N HIS A 117 33.21 6.35 15.36
CA HIS A 117 33.38 7.69 14.81
C HIS A 117 32.35 8.70 15.35
N CYS A 118 31.76 8.44 16.53
CA CYS A 118 30.94 9.43 17.22
C CYS A 118 31.76 10.73 17.35
N HIS A 119 31.17 11.89 17.01
CA HIS A 119 31.81 13.23 16.97
C HIS A 119 32.44 13.69 15.64
N GLU A 120 32.42 12.88 14.58
CA GLU A 120 32.73 13.38 13.23
C GLU A 120 31.48 13.95 12.55
N THR A 121 31.59 15.09 11.84
CA THR A 121 30.44 15.73 11.17
C THR A 121 29.70 14.78 10.21
N PHE A 122 30.45 13.95 9.48
CA PHE A 122 29.88 12.92 8.61
C PHE A 122 29.11 11.86 9.40
N ALA A 123 29.67 11.39 10.52
CA ALA A 123 29.02 10.41 11.39
C ALA A 123 27.75 10.96 12.03
N GLU A 124 27.72 12.24 12.41
CA GLU A 124 26.51 12.90 12.92
C GLU A 124 25.38 12.95 11.88
N GLN A 125 25.70 13.27 10.63
CA GLN A 125 24.72 13.26 9.52
C GLN A 125 24.19 11.85 9.26
N LEU A 126 25.08 10.85 9.27
CA LEU A 126 24.72 9.45 9.08
C LEU A 126 23.87 8.93 10.24
N GLU A 127 24.19 9.31 11.48
CA GLU A 127 23.41 8.97 12.65
C GLU A 127 22.00 9.54 12.59
N GLN A 128 21.81 10.77 12.08
CA GLN A 128 20.48 11.35 11.88
C GLN A 128 19.64 10.56 10.87
N ALA A 129 20.25 10.13 9.76
CA ALA A 129 19.58 9.30 8.76
C ALA A 129 19.19 7.92 9.34
N VAL A 130 20.12 7.28 10.05
CA VAL A 130 19.89 6.02 10.77
C VAL A 130 18.77 6.16 11.82
N TYR A 131 18.81 7.22 12.62
CA TYR A 131 17.81 7.47 13.66
C TYR A 131 16.41 7.67 13.08
N PHE A 132 16.29 8.43 11.99
CA PHE A 132 15.03 8.60 11.27
C PHE A 132 14.46 7.25 10.81
N GLN A 133 15.29 6.39 10.22
CA GLN A 133 14.86 5.07 9.76
C GLN A 133 14.48 4.14 10.92
N LYS A 134 15.23 4.15 12.04
CA LYS A 134 14.84 3.42 13.27
C LYS A 134 13.46 3.82 13.77
N LYS A 135 13.14 5.12 13.75
CA LYS A 135 11.81 5.61 14.14
C LYS A 135 10.72 5.12 13.20
N LEU A 136 10.97 5.13 11.89
CA LEU A 136 10.02 4.64 10.90
C LEU A 136 9.71 3.15 11.06
N ARG A 137 10.68 2.29 11.42
CA ARG A 137 10.43 0.84 11.60
C ARG A 137 9.33 0.53 12.60
N HIS A 138 9.17 1.37 13.62
CA HIS A 138 8.21 1.18 14.69
C HIS A 138 7.00 2.11 14.59
N ILE A 139 6.88 2.90 13.51
CA ILE A 139 5.89 3.98 13.44
C ILE A 139 4.44 3.48 13.56
N ALA A 140 4.13 2.34 12.95
CA ALA A 140 2.81 1.74 13.00
C ALA A 140 2.41 1.26 14.41
N GLN A 141 3.38 0.99 15.29
CA GLN A 141 3.13 0.54 16.67
C GLN A 141 2.57 1.66 17.56
N HIS A 142 2.71 2.92 17.13
CA HIS A 142 2.11 4.06 17.82
C HIS A 142 0.63 4.27 17.47
N ALA A 143 0.10 3.55 16.47
CA ALA A 143 -1.30 3.66 16.07
C ALA A 143 -2.21 2.75 16.90
N GLN A 144 -3.30 3.34 17.40
CA GLN A 144 -4.38 2.63 18.09
C GLN A 144 -5.43 2.12 17.10
N LEU A 145 -5.62 2.83 15.99
CA LEU A 145 -6.65 2.54 15.00
C LEU A 145 -6.11 1.61 13.90
N GLU A 146 -6.90 0.62 13.50
CA GLU A 146 -6.51 -0.42 12.52
C GLU A 146 -6.00 0.19 11.21
N GLU A 147 -6.75 1.10 10.61
CA GLU A 147 -6.39 1.71 9.34
C GLU A 147 -5.17 2.64 9.45
N SER A 148 -4.94 3.21 10.63
CA SER A 148 -3.74 3.99 10.93
C SER A 148 -2.51 3.10 11.01
N GLN A 149 -2.62 1.90 11.60
CA GLN A 149 -1.54 0.91 11.58
C GLN A 149 -1.19 0.52 10.15
N VAL A 150 -2.21 0.20 9.34
CA VAL A 150 -2.05 -0.19 7.93
C VAL A 150 -1.38 0.94 7.11
N LEU A 151 -1.90 2.17 7.19
CA LEU A 151 -1.40 3.25 6.36
C LEU A 151 -0.02 3.76 6.82
N SER A 152 0.24 3.78 8.14
CA SER A 152 1.56 4.10 8.67
C SER A 152 2.60 3.06 8.25
N GLN A 153 2.21 1.77 8.18
CA GLN A 153 3.08 0.71 7.69
C GLN A 153 3.42 0.89 6.21
N LEU A 154 2.43 1.21 5.38
CA LEU A 154 2.64 1.50 3.95
C LEU A 154 3.62 2.66 3.75
N ILE A 155 3.45 3.76 4.49
CA ILE A 155 4.35 4.92 4.41
C ILE A 155 5.77 4.54 4.83
N ALA A 156 5.92 3.78 5.93
CA ALA A 156 7.23 3.33 6.40
C ALA A 156 7.93 2.44 5.36
N ASP A 157 7.21 1.49 4.77
CA ASP A 157 7.76 0.53 3.82
C ASP A 157 8.17 1.16 2.48
N VAL A 158 7.60 2.31 2.09
CA VAL A 158 8.10 3.07 0.94
C VAL A 158 9.54 3.55 1.18
N ILE A 159 9.88 3.89 2.43
CA ILE A 159 11.23 4.35 2.82
C ILE A 159 12.13 3.18 3.27
N LEU A 160 11.52 2.12 3.78
CA LEU A 160 12.20 0.95 4.35
C LEU A 160 11.72 -0.31 3.62
N PRO A 161 12.17 -0.50 2.37
CA PRO A 161 11.73 -1.60 1.55
C PRO A 161 12.16 -2.95 2.13
N HIS A 162 11.31 -3.95 1.97
CA HIS A 162 11.54 -5.32 2.38
C HIS A 162 11.87 -6.22 1.20
N THR A 163 12.46 -7.37 1.49
CA THR A 163 12.65 -8.42 0.48
C THR A 163 11.67 -9.57 0.70
N CYS A 164 11.51 -10.42 -0.32
CA CYS A 164 10.75 -11.66 -0.18
C CYS A 164 11.40 -12.63 0.83
N HIS A 165 12.72 -12.56 0.99
CA HIS A 165 13.46 -13.34 1.99
C HIS A 165 13.05 -12.96 3.42
N ASP A 166 12.94 -11.66 3.70
CA ASP A 166 12.67 -11.18 5.07
C ASP A 166 11.20 -11.31 5.47
N THR A 167 10.31 -11.31 4.49
CA THR A 167 8.85 -11.26 4.74
C THR A 167 8.13 -12.57 4.45
N SER A 168 8.75 -13.47 3.68
CA SER A 168 8.09 -14.67 3.14
C SER A 168 6.82 -14.37 2.32
N LEU A 169 6.62 -13.13 1.86
CA LEU A 169 5.47 -12.73 1.06
C LEU A 169 5.74 -12.95 -0.43
N THR A 170 4.69 -13.33 -1.17
CA THR A 170 4.75 -13.40 -2.64
C THR A 170 4.99 -12.01 -3.21
N GLN A 171 6.06 -11.85 -3.98
CA GLN A 171 6.38 -10.60 -4.66
C GLN A 171 5.71 -10.53 -6.03
N LEU A 172 4.82 -9.56 -6.20
CA LEU A 172 4.24 -9.22 -7.50
C LEU A 172 5.25 -8.45 -8.35
N HIS A 173 5.25 -8.74 -9.65
CA HIS A 173 6.00 -7.96 -10.62
C HIS A 173 5.13 -6.80 -11.10
N THR A 174 5.70 -5.59 -11.13
CA THR A 174 4.97 -4.35 -11.41
C THR A 174 4.94 -4.05 -12.90
N LEU A 175 3.83 -3.49 -13.40
CA LEU A 175 3.76 -2.96 -14.76
C LEU A 175 4.68 -1.76 -14.93
N GLN A 176 5.34 -1.67 -16.10
CA GLN A 176 6.21 -0.54 -16.43
C GLN A 176 5.44 0.76 -16.69
N GLU A 177 4.21 0.63 -17.20
CA GLU A 177 3.34 1.77 -17.48
C GLU A 177 2.06 1.71 -16.66
N LYS A 178 1.59 2.89 -16.27
CA LYS A 178 0.31 3.02 -15.57
C LYS A 178 -0.84 2.59 -16.48
N PRO A 179 -1.65 1.59 -16.09
CA PRO A 179 -2.75 1.13 -16.90
C PRO A 179 -3.84 2.22 -17.00
N LYS A 180 -4.55 2.23 -18.14
CA LYS A 180 -5.66 3.17 -18.42
C LYS A 180 -6.97 2.75 -17.75
N VAL A 181 -6.90 2.16 -16.56
CA VAL A 181 -8.08 1.73 -15.81
C VAL A 181 -8.56 2.84 -14.88
N GLY A 182 -9.88 3.06 -14.86
CA GLY A 182 -10.52 4.01 -13.97
C GLY A 182 -10.47 3.54 -12.52
N SER A 183 -10.61 4.46 -11.57
CA SER A 183 -10.72 4.13 -10.14
C SER A 183 -12.18 4.05 -9.69
N CYS A 184 -13.03 3.39 -10.50
CA CYS A 184 -14.48 3.43 -10.33
C CYS A 184 -14.88 3.02 -8.89
N PRO A 185 -15.62 3.86 -8.16
CA PRO A 185 -16.11 3.52 -6.81
C PRO A 185 -16.94 2.24 -6.78
N MET A 186 -17.61 1.91 -7.90
CA MET A 186 -18.44 0.71 -8.05
C MET A 186 -17.64 -0.58 -8.26
N ALA A 187 -16.32 -0.51 -8.53
CA ALA A 187 -15.50 -1.70 -8.73
C ALA A 187 -15.58 -2.64 -7.53
N GLU A 188 -15.68 -2.09 -6.32
CA GLU A 188 -15.79 -2.85 -5.08
C GLU A 188 -17.14 -3.57 -4.93
N ASN A 189 -18.23 -3.05 -5.51
CA ASN A 189 -19.55 -3.69 -5.46
C ASN A 189 -19.52 -5.13 -6.00
N PHE A 190 -18.69 -5.38 -7.01
CA PHE A 190 -18.56 -6.71 -7.59
C PHE A 190 -17.82 -7.67 -6.67
N PHE A 191 -16.74 -7.24 -6.03
CA PHE A 191 -16.07 -8.06 -5.01
C PHE A 191 -16.99 -8.35 -3.83
N LEU A 192 -17.78 -7.36 -3.39
CA LEU A 192 -18.80 -7.56 -2.38
C LEU A 192 -19.85 -8.62 -2.81
N LYS A 193 -20.36 -8.56 -4.04
CA LYS A 193 -21.30 -9.56 -4.55
C LYS A 193 -20.68 -10.96 -4.67
N ILE A 194 -19.45 -11.04 -5.18
CA ILE A 194 -18.69 -12.29 -5.32
C ILE A 194 -18.48 -12.93 -3.95
N ALA A 195 -18.18 -12.16 -2.90
CA ALA A 195 -18.03 -12.66 -1.53
C ALA A 195 -19.29 -13.40 -1.01
N HIS A 196 -20.46 -13.10 -1.58
CA HIS A 196 -21.72 -13.77 -1.27
C HIS A 196 -22.20 -14.73 -2.38
N GLY A 197 -21.30 -15.17 -3.26
CA GLY A 197 -21.59 -16.10 -4.35
C GLY A 197 -22.46 -15.52 -5.48
N LYS A 198 -22.67 -14.20 -5.52
CA LYS A 198 -23.49 -13.55 -6.54
C LYS A 198 -22.62 -13.09 -7.71
N ILE A 199 -22.52 -13.93 -8.73
CA ILE A 199 -21.76 -13.67 -9.94
C ILE A 199 -22.73 -13.31 -11.08
N LEU A 200 -22.39 -12.29 -11.87
CA LEU A 200 -23.19 -11.94 -13.05
C LEU A 200 -23.11 -13.05 -14.11
N ARG A 201 -24.18 -13.25 -14.88
CA ARG A 201 -24.29 -14.33 -15.89
C ARG A 201 -23.13 -14.36 -16.91
N GLN A 202 -22.60 -13.20 -17.27
CA GLN A 202 -21.45 -13.02 -18.18
C GLN A 202 -20.13 -12.72 -17.45
N GLY A 203 -20.18 -12.59 -16.13
CA GLY A 203 -19.00 -12.36 -15.31
C GLY A 203 -18.10 -13.59 -15.31
N ARG A 204 -16.79 -13.35 -15.35
CA ARG A 204 -15.77 -14.37 -15.11
C ARG A 204 -14.90 -13.97 -13.92
N ILE A 205 -14.38 -14.96 -13.24
CA ILE A 205 -13.49 -14.79 -12.08
C ILE A 205 -12.25 -15.63 -12.33
N ASN A 206 -11.11 -14.97 -12.50
CA ASN A 206 -9.83 -15.67 -12.47
C ASN A 206 -9.28 -15.63 -11.05
N ILE A 207 -8.61 -16.71 -10.66
CA ILE A 207 -7.89 -16.82 -9.40
C ILE A 207 -6.41 -16.88 -9.73
N PHE A 208 -5.65 -15.87 -9.30
CA PHE A 208 -4.19 -15.96 -9.39
C PHE A 208 -3.65 -16.71 -8.19
N VAL A 209 -2.71 -17.62 -8.41
CA VAL A 209 -2.06 -18.42 -7.38
C VAL A 209 -0.55 -18.19 -7.32
N ASP A 210 0.04 -18.40 -6.15
CA ASP A 210 1.50 -18.39 -5.97
C ASP A 210 2.15 -19.70 -6.43
N ASP A 211 3.47 -19.78 -6.25
CA ASP A 211 4.27 -20.96 -6.64
C ASP A 211 3.87 -22.24 -5.86
N ASN A 212 3.12 -22.12 -4.76
CA ASN A 212 2.58 -23.23 -3.96
C ASN A 212 1.09 -23.48 -4.24
N SER A 213 0.54 -22.93 -5.33
CA SER A 213 -0.88 -23.01 -5.68
C SER A 213 -1.82 -22.37 -4.63
N LYS A 214 -1.33 -21.47 -3.79
CA LYS A 214 -2.18 -20.73 -2.85
C LYS A 214 -2.83 -19.55 -3.58
N PRO A 215 -4.15 -19.34 -3.49
CA PRO A 215 -4.80 -18.15 -4.03
C PRO A 215 -4.24 -16.86 -3.44
N ILE A 216 -3.86 -15.92 -4.30
CA ILE A 216 -3.25 -14.65 -3.89
C ILE A 216 -4.04 -13.43 -4.37
N LEU A 217 -4.68 -13.51 -5.54
CA LEU A 217 -5.53 -12.45 -6.08
C LEU A 217 -6.78 -13.07 -6.70
N LEU A 218 -7.88 -12.32 -6.63
CA LEU A 218 -9.11 -12.61 -7.35
C LEU A 218 -9.38 -11.49 -8.36
N GLU A 219 -9.48 -11.84 -9.63
CA GLU A 219 -9.81 -10.92 -10.72
C GLU A 219 -11.29 -11.02 -11.07
N LYS A 220 -11.90 -9.87 -11.39
CA LYS A 220 -13.22 -9.80 -12.00
C LYS A 220 -13.11 -9.38 -13.46
N ILE A 221 -13.83 -10.07 -14.35
CA ILE A 221 -13.90 -9.76 -15.79
C ILE A 221 -15.37 -9.63 -16.20
N ASN A 222 -15.67 -8.68 -17.10
CA ASN A 222 -17.02 -8.34 -17.56
C ASN A 222 -17.95 -7.89 -16.42
N MET A 223 -17.38 -7.19 -15.45
CA MET A 223 -18.04 -6.76 -14.20
C MET A 223 -17.55 -5.36 -13.82
N GLY A 224 -17.82 -4.36 -14.67
CA GLY A 224 -17.33 -2.98 -14.52
C GLY A 224 -16.00 -2.76 -15.26
N ASP A 225 -15.05 -2.05 -14.65
CA ASP A 225 -13.68 -1.94 -15.19
C ASP A 225 -13.06 -3.34 -15.30
N ASP A 226 -12.66 -3.74 -16.50
CA ASP A 226 -12.02 -5.03 -16.72
C ASP A 226 -10.61 -5.06 -16.14
N HIS A 227 -10.14 -6.25 -15.76
CA HIS A 227 -8.80 -6.52 -15.23
C HIS A 227 -8.47 -5.89 -13.86
N SER A 228 -9.48 -5.67 -13.01
CA SER A 228 -9.25 -5.34 -11.61
C SER A 228 -9.13 -6.60 -10.75
N CYS A 229 -8.13 -6.64 -9.88
CA CYS A 229 -7.91 -7.71 -8.91
C CYS A 229 -7.99 -7.18 -7.48
N ILE A 230 -8.42 -8.04 -6.55
CA ILE A 230 -8.29 -7.82 -5.11
C ILE A 230 -7.32 -8.84 -4.52
N SER A 231 -6.39 -8.40 -3.66
CA SER A 231 -5.51 -9.33 -2.94
C SER A 231 -6.26 -10.09 -1.86
N LEU A 232 -6.02 -11.40 -1.80
CA LEU A 232 -6.62 -12.32 -0.85
C LEU A 232 -5.74 -12.52 0.40
N GLN A 233 -4.48 -12.09 0.33
CA GLN A 233 -3.51 -12.13 1.41
C GLN A 233 -2.55 -10.93 1.27
N PRO A 234 -1.71 -10.65 2.28
CA PRO A 234 -0.65 -9.67 2.13
C PRO A 234 0.32 -10.04 1.00
N LEU A 235 0.80 -9.05 0.25
CA LEU A 235 1.69 -9.22 -0.89
C LEU A 235 2.84 -8.23 -0.82
N LEU A 236 3.95 -8.54 -1.49
CA LEU A 236 5.08 -7.63 -1.62
C LEU A 236 5.08 -6.99 -3.03
N MET A 237 5.27 -5.69 -3.13
CA MET A 237 5.45 -4.99 -4.41
C MET A 237 6.47 -3.87 -4.24
N ASN A 238 7.58 -3.94 -4.99
CA ASN A 238 8.68 -2.96 -4.93
C ASN A 238 9.12 -2.60 -3.49
N GLY A 239 9.28 -3.64 -2.66
CA GLY A 239 9.67 -3.49 -1.26
C GLY A 239 8.56 -3.12 -0.29
N VAL A 240 7.34 -2.83 -0.76
CA VAL A 240 6.21 -2.44 0.09
C VAL A 240 5.31 -3.62 0.40
N ARG A 241 5.03 -3.86 1.69
CA ARG A 241 4.06 -4.88 2.13
C ARG A 241 2.66 -4.32 2.00
N LEU A 242 1.93 -4.80 1.00
CA LEU A 242 0.54 -4.44 0.74
C LEU A 242 -0.38 -5.36 1.55
N PRO A 243 -1.38 -4.83 2.27
CA PRO A 243 -2.31 -5.66 3.02
C PRO A 243 -3.20 -6.48 2.07
N ALA A 244 -3.85 -7.49 2.63
CA ALA A 244 -4.95 -8.16 1.96
C ALA A 244 -6.10 -7.15 1.73
N GLY A 245 -6.88 -7.31 0.67
CA GLY A 245 -7.91 -6.34 0.27
C GLY A 245 -7.37 -5.13 -0.51
N ALA A 246 -6.10 -5.15 -0.91
CA ALA A 246 -5.54 -4.17 -1.83
C ALA A 246 -6.08 -4.38 -3.25
N LEU A 247 -6.38 -3.29 -3.94
CA LEU A 247 -6.89 -3.29 -5.32
C LEU A 247 -5.74 -3.12 -6.30
N PHE A 248 -5.73 -3.96 -7.34
CA PHE A 248 -4.75 -3.93 -8.43
C PHE A 248 -5.44 -3.87 -9.78
N SER A 249 -4.73 -3.36 -10.77
CA SER A 249 -4.93 -3.74 -12.17
C SER A 249 -4.00 -4.90 -12.50
N VAL A 250 -4.40 -5.78 -13.40
CA VAL A 250 -3.53 -6.79 -14.00
C VAL A 250 -3.47 -6.56 -15.51
N ASP A 251 -2.39 -7.00 -16.14
CA ASP A 251 -2.26 -7.03 -17.58
C ASP A 251 -1.66 -8.36 -18.05
N TYR A 252 -2.25 -8.95 -19.09
CA TYR A 252 -1.85 -10.22 -19.69
C TYR A 252 -2.50 -10.38 -21.08
N ASP A 253 -2.03 -11.33 -21.89
CA ASP A 253 -2.59 -11.61 -23.21
C ASP A 253 -4.00 -12.22 -23.10
N ALA A 254 -4.98 -11.70 -23.84
CA ALA A 254 -6.40 -12.05 -23.66
C ALA A 254 -6.73 -13.56 -23.74
N GLU A 255 -5.95 -14.32 -24.51
CA GLU A 255 -6.10 -15.77 -24.68
C GLU A 255 -5.32 -16.59 -23.64
N MET A 256 -4.39 -15.96 -22.90
CA MET A 256 -3.56 -16.63 -21.88
C MET A 256 -4.37 -17.40 -20.85
N PRO A 257 -5.49 -16.88 -20.29
CA PRO A 257 -6.27 -17.60 -19.28
C PRO A 257 -6.74 -18.99 -19.75
N GLU A 258 -7.02 -19.17 -21.04
CA GLU A 258 -7.54 -20.44 -21.59
C GLU A 258 -6.52 -21.57 -21.58
N GLN A 259 -5.24 -21.26 -21.32
CA GLN A 259 -4.16 -22.25 -21.19
C GLN A 259 -4.13 -22.91 -19.80
N TYR A 260 -4.93 -22.42 -18.86
CA TYR A 260 -4.90 -22.84 -17.46
C TYR A 260 -6.20 -23.56 -17.05
N PRO A 261 -6.18 -24.36 -15.96
CA PRO A 261 -7.37 -25.06 -15.49
C PRO A 261 -8.53 -24.11 -15.19
N SER A 262 -9.75 -24.52 -15.55
CA SER A 262 -10.96 -23.77 -15.20
C SER A 262 -11.27 -23.86 -13.71
N CYS A 263 -11.88 -22.81 -13.17
CA CYS A 263 -12.46 -22.83 -11.82
C CYS A 263 -13.63 -23.83 -11.76
N SER A 264 -13.82 -24.49 -10.62
CA SER A 264 -14.84 -25.54 -10.44
C SER A 264 -16.27 -25.00 -10.37
N ASP A 265 -16.46 -23.88 -9.67
CA ASP A 265 -17.79 -23.39 -9.29
C ASP A 265 -18.28 -22.24 -10.20
N PHE A 266 -17.37 -21.62 -10.97
CA PHE A 266 -17.67 -20.45 -11.78
C PHE A 266 -16.81 -20.35 -13.03
N LYS A 267 -17.23 -19.49 -13.96
CA LYS A 267 -16.49 -19.23 -15.19
C LYS A 267 -15.19 -18.49 -14.89
N GLY A 268 -14.07 -19.00 -15.36
CA GLY A 268 -12.74 -18.39 -15.25
C GLY A 268 -11.68 -19.45 -14.99
N HIS A 269 -10.45 -19.02 -14.72
CA HIS A 269 -9.29 -19.92 -14.68
C HIS A 269 -8.42 -19.71 -13.44
N ILE A 270 -7.64 -20.74 -13.09
CA ILE A 270 -6.66 -20.74 -12.00
C ILE A 270 -5.29 -20.49 -12.61
N ILE A 271 -4.79 -19.27 -12.47
CA ILE A 271 -3.66 -18.75 -13.24
C ILE A 271 -2.45 -18.56 -12.30
N PRO A 272 -1.26 -19.11 -12.59
CA PRO A 272 -0.04 -18.74 -11.89
C PRO A 272 0.20 -17.23 -12.03
N TYR A 273 0.45 -16.52 -10.92
CA TYR A 273 0.58 -15.06 -10.97
C TYR A 273 1.71 -14.58 -11.89
N ARG A 274 2.73 -15.41 -12.12
CA ARG A 274 3.85 -15.16 -13.04
C ARG A 274 3.46 -15.19 -14.52
N ALA A 275 2.28 -15.70 -14.86
CA ALA A 275 1.78 -15.70 -16.23
C ALA A 275 1.25 -14.32 -16.67
N ALA A 276 0.97 -13.43 -15.71
CA ALA A 276 0.66 -12.04 -16.01
C ALA A 276 1.93 -11.31 -16.52
N ARG A 277 1.74 -10.23 -17.29
CA ARG A 277 2.81 -9.29 -17.65
C ARG A 277 3.15 -8.34 -16.51
N GLY A 278 2.17 -8.07 -15.63
CA GLY A 278 2.37 -7.25 -14.45
C GLY A 278 1.08 -6.91 -13.72
N PHE A 279 1.29 -6.38 -12.53
CA PHE A 279 0.25 -5.82 -11.69
C PHE A 279 0.54 -4.35 -11.42
N TRP A 280 -0.50 -3.58 -11.15
CA TRP A 280 -0.38 -2.19 -10.76
C TRP A 280 -1.29 -1.92 -9.56
N PHE A 281 -0.71 -1.56 -8.42
CA PHE A 281 -1.46 -1.20 -7.22
C PHE A 281 -2.27 0.09 -7.47
N LEU A 282 -3.56 0.07 -7.13
CA LEU A 282 -4.48 1.19 -7.35
C LEU A 282 -4.78 1.93 -6.06
N ARG A 283 -5.22 1.21 -5.02
CA ARG A 283 -5.58 1.73 -3.69
C ARG A 283 -5.96 0.58 -2.75
N LEU A 284 -6.22 0.90 -1.49
CA LEU A 284 -6.94 0.00 -0.59
C LEU A 284 -8.45 0.05 -0.84
N THR A 285 -9.11 -1.10 -0.68
CA THR A 285 -10.58 -1.23 -0.67
C THR A 285 -11.10 -1.18 0.76
N THR A 286 -12.42 -1.05 0.97
CA THR A 286 -12.99 -1.15 2.32
C THR A 286 -12.82 -2.54 2.91
N LEU A 287 -12.68 -3.58 2.07
CA LEU A 287 -12.34 -4.94 2.49
C LEU A 287 -10.92 -5.10 3.07
N ALA A 288 -10.04 -4.11 2.94
CA ALA A 288 -8.73 -4.12 3.60
C ALA A 288 -8.79 -3.82 5.11
N ILE A 289 -9.94 -3.35 5.60
CA ILE A 289 -10.19 -2.97 6.99
C ILE A 289 -11.38 -3.77 7.52
N SER A 290 -11.33 -4.15 8.80
CA SER A 290 -12.41 -4.88 9.47
C SER A 290 -13.76 -4.14 9.39
N PRO A 291 -14.89 -4.85 9.29
CA PRO A 291 -16.21 -4.22 9.11
C PRO A 291 -16.53 -3.12 10.13
N GLU A 292 -16.19 -3.33 11.40
CA GLU A 292 -16.41 -2.40 12.50
C GLU A 292 -15.64 -1.07 12.37
N ASN A 293 -14.52 -1.07 11.65
CA ASN A 293 -13.66 0.11 11.46
C ASN A 293 -13.90 0.86 10.14
N ARG A 294 -14.61 0.25 9.17
CA ARG A 294 -14.78 0.84 7.81
C ARG A 294 -15.43 2.21 7.80
N ALA A 295 -16.46 2.41 8.62
CA ALA A 295 -17.17 3.69 8.66
C ALA A 295 -16.25 4.83 9.08
N ARG A 296 -15.33 4.56 10.01
CA ARG A 296 -14.34 5.53 10.49
C ARG A 296 -13.21 5.72 9.47
N ALA A 297 -12.66 4.62 8.96
CA ALA A 297 -11.54 4.65 8.02
C ALA A 297 -11.89 5.27 6.66
N PHE A 298 -13.06 4.96 6.13
CA PHE A 298 -13.46 5.34 4.77
C PHE A 298 -14.57 6.40 4.72
N SER A 299 -15.05 6.88 5.87
CA SER A 299 -15.97 8.02 6.03
C SER A 299 -17.03 8.13 4.91
N THR A 300 -16.96 9.19 4.10
CA THR A 300 -17.84 9.48 2.97
C THR A 300 -17.80 8.41 1.89
N HIS A 301 -16.66 7.76 1.66
CA HIS A 301 -16.60 6.65 0.71
C HIS A 301 -17.45 5.48 1.19
N TYR A 302 -17.36 5.10 2.47
CA TYR A 302 -18.19 4.03 3.04
C TYR A 302 -19.67 4.42 3.07
N ALA A 303 -20.00 5.66 3.48
CA ALA A 303 -21.37 6.17 3.45
C ALA A 303 -21.98 6.06 2.03
N GLN A 304 -21.23 6.45 1.01
CA GLN A 304 -21.65 6.30 -0.39
C GLN A 304 -21.84 4.84 -0.80
N GLN A 305 -21.07 3.88 -0.26
CA GLN A 305 -21.32 2.46 -0.53
C GLN A 305 -22.71 2.05 -0.02
N ILE A 306 -23.06 2.48 1.20
CA ILE A 306 -24.37 2.20 1.82
C ILE A 306 -25.49 2.88 1.04
N GLU A 307 -25.37 4.19 0.76
CA GLU A 307 -26.38 4.98 0.05
C GLU A 307 -26.65 4.47 -1.36
N ASN A 308 -25.61 4.02 -2.07
CA ASN A 308 -25.74 3.41 -3.40
C ASN A 308 -26.18 1.94 -3.37
N GLY A 309 -26.52 1.39 -2.20
CA GLY A 309 -27.02 0.03 -2.07
C GLY A 309 -26.00 -1.05 -2.45
N LEU A 310 -24.71 -0.82 -2.16
CA LEU A 310 -23.70 -1.86 -2.35
C LEU A 310 -23.98 -3.08 -1.48
N TYR A 311 -23.48 -4.23 -1.93
CA TYR A 311 -23.83 -5.50 -1.33
C TYR A 311 -23.19 -5.71 0.06
N SER A 312 -23.92 -5.40 1.12
CA SER A 312 -23.52 -5.66 2.52
C SER A 312 -22.09 -5.21 2.89
N PRO A 313 -21.65 -3.98 2.55
CA PRO A 313 -20.29 -3.52 2.84
C PRO A 313 -20.01 -3.42 4.35
N GLY A 314 -21.03 -3.36 5.21
CA GLY A 314 -20.87 -3.32 6.67
C GLY A 314 -20.69 -4.68 7.34
N THR A 315 -20.82 -5.79 6.62
CA THR A 315 -20.67 -7.14 7.20
C THR A 315 -19.80 -8.08 6.38
N THR A 316 -19.56 -7.75 5.10
CA THR A 316 -18.75 -8.60 4.22
C THR A 316 -17.30 -8.66 4.72
N GLN A 317 -16.77 -9.85 4.93
CA GLN A 317 -15.38 -10.07 5.34
C GLN A 317 -14.53 -10.51 4.13
N LEU A 318 -13.28 -10.06 4.07
CA LEU A 318 -12.34 -10.50 3.03
C LEU A 318 -12.19 -12.04 3.01
N GLN A 319 -12.27 -12.68 4.18
CA GLN A 319 -12.21 -14.13 4.33
C GLN A 319 -13.24 -14.86 3.44
N GLN A 320 -14.41 -14.27 3.17
CA GLN A 320 -15.40 -14.87 2.28
C GLN A 320 -14.89 -15.00 0.83
N LEU A 321 -14.09 -14.04 0.36
CA LEU A 321 -13.41 -14.12 -0.94
C LEU A 321 -12.27 -15.14 -0.91
N VAL A 322 -11.53 -15.19 0.19
CA VAL A 322 -10.47 -16.19 0.41
C VAL A 322 -11.04 -17.60 0.34
N ASP A 323 -12.11 -17.88 1.08
CA ASP A 323 -12.77 -19.18 1.12
C ASP A 323 -13.32 -19.56 -0.25
N LEU A 324 -13.90 -18.60 -0.98
CA LEU A 324 -14.39 -18.80 -2.33
C LEU A 324 -13.27 -19.17 -3.31
N ALA A 325 -12.15 -18.46 -3.27
CA ALA A 325 -11.00 -18.74 -4.12
C ALA A 325 -10.35 -20.10 -3.79
N GLN A 326 -10.25 -20.44 -2.50
CA GLN A 326 -9.71 -21.72 -2.06
C GLN A 326 -10.54 -22.92 -2.53
N ARG A 327 -11.87 -22.80 -2.59
CA ARG A 327 -12.73 -23.87 -3.12
C ARG A 327 -12.43 -24.18 -4.59
N GLN A 328 -11.96 -23.21 -5.37
CA GLN A 328 -11.67 -23.44 -6.78
C GLN A 328 -10.39 -24.24 -7.00
N VAL A 329 -9.37 -24.03 -6.15
CA VAL A 329 -8.05 -24.63 -6.32
C VAL A 329 -7.95 -26.04 -5.70
N ARG A 330 -8.87 -26.38 -4.80
CA ARG A 330 -8.93 -27.69 -4.13
C ARG A 330 -9.75 -28.74 -4.87
N ALA A 331 -10.28 -28.41 -6.05
CA ALA A 331 -11.16 -29.26 -6.85
C ALA A 331 -10.39 -30.16 -7.81
#